data_AF-A0A2R7K5A1-F1
#
_entry.id   AF-A0A2R7K5A1-F1
#
_cell.length_a   1.000
_cell.length_b   1.000
_cell.length_c   1.000
_cell.angle_alpha   90.00
_cell.angle_beta   90.00
_cell.angle_gamma   90.00
#
_symmetry.space_group_name_H-M   'P 1'
#
loop_
_entity.id
_entity.type
_entity.pdbx_description
1 polymer ?
#
loop_
_entity_poly.entity_id
_entity_poly.type
_entity_poly.pdbx_seq_one_letter_code
_entity_poly.pdbx_strand_id
1 'polypeptide(L)'
;MTKYLQKTGPELFFALLEEIGNMHKPIEPFFSERLTHAHYTLTTEIFEIIANNNQKQTAKLLIRVRKLLVKLRQVKGVDLLVRFDPELTDIGDAAEKGEPDVFRLKLVHLVLAELDRVIDFIIDYKPIPRVPKKI
;
A
#
# COMPACT_ATOMS: atom_id res chain seq x y z
N MET A 1 4.11 -6.41 24.56
CA MET A 1 4.26 -6.65 23.12
C MET A 1 2.98 -7.32 22.62
N THR A 2 1.88 -6.58 22.51
CA THR A 2 0.51 -7.14 22.41
C THR A 2 -0.50 -6.05 21.98
N LYS A 3 -0.32 -5.51 20.77
CA LYS A 3 -1.36 -4.70 20.08
C LYS A 3 -1.34 -4.83 18.55
N TYR A 4 -0.31 -5.47 17.99
CA TYR A 4 -0.21 -5.84 16.57
C TYR A 4 -0.82 -7.23 16.27
N LEU A 5 -1.83 -7.66 17.03
CA LEU A 5 -2.56 -8.88 16.69
C LEU A 5 -3.28 -8.66 15.34
N GLN A 6 -2.71 -9.28 14.30
CA GLN A 6 -3.26 -9.56 12.96
C GLN A 6 -3.90 -8.37 12.22
N LYS A 7 -3.11 -7.34 11.93
CA LYS A 7 -3.47 -6.42 10.84
C LYS A 7 -3.20 -7.09 9.50
N THR A 8 -4.13 -6.95 8.56
CA THR A 8 -3.95 -7.35 7.17
C THR A 8 -2.95 -6.44 6.46
N GLY A 9 -2.37 -6.92 5.36
CA GLY A 9 -1.49 -6.14 4.50
C GLY A 9 -2.02 -4.74 4.16
N PRO A 10 -3.27 -4.60 3.66
CA PRO A 10 -3.86 -3.30 3.35
C PRO A 10 -4.02 -2.37 4.56
N GLU A 11 -4.31 -2.92 5.75
CA GLU A 11 -4.44 -2.15 6.99
C GLU A 11 -3.08 -1.61 7.47
N LEU A 12 -2.00 -2.35 7.21
CA LEU A 12 -0.64 -1.88 7.49
C LEU A 12 -0.26 -0.72 6.57
N PHE A 13 -0.56 -0.82 5.27
CA PHE A 13 -0.37 0.30 4.33
C PHE A 13 -1.20 1.52 4.71
N PHE A 14 -2.44 1.32 5.12
CA PHE A 14 -3.30 2.40 5.60
C PHE A 14 -2.71 3.10 6.81
N ALA A 15 -2.23 2.35 7.81
CA ALA A 15 -1.62 2.91 9.01
C ALA A 15 -0.37 3.77 8.69
N LEU A 16 0.46 3.34 7.73
CA LEU A 16 1.61 4.12 7.27
C LEU A 16 1.18 5.46 6.64
N LEU A 17 0.15 5.44 5.79
CA LEU A 17 -0.39 6.67 5.18
C LEU A 17 -1.01 7.60 6.23
N GLU A 18 -1.74 7.06 7.22
CA GLU A 18 -2.28 7.86 8.33
C GLU A 18 -1.19 8.54 9.16
N GLU A 19 -0.10 7.82 9.44
CA GLU A 19 1.04 8.37 10.15
C GLU A 19 1.70 9.50 9.36
N ILE A 20 1.92 9.32 8.06
CA ILE A 20 2.46 10.36 7.18
C ILE A 20 1.53 11.58 7.16
N GLY A 21 0.22 11.40 7.12
CA GLY A 21 -0.76 12.48 7.13
C GLY A 21 -0.88 13.23 8.48
N ASN A 22 -0.35 12.67 9.56
CA ASN A 22 -0.41 13.29 10.89
C ASN A 22 0.77 14.24 11.12
N MET A 23 0.58 15.51 10.79
CA MET A 23 1.61 16.55 10.97
C MET A 23 1.88 16.90 12.44
N HIS A 24 1.02 16.51 13.38
CA HIS A 24 1.18 16.78 14.80
C HIS A 24 2.07 15.75 15.52
N LYS A 25 2.49 14.69 14.82
CA LYS A 25 3.35 13.65 15.37
C LYS A 25 4.56 13.43 14.46
N PRO A 26 5.76 13.22 15.03
CA PRO A 26 6.88 12.77 14.23
C PRO A 26 6.58 11.39 13.63
N ILE A 27 7.22 11.10 12.50
CA ILE A 27 7.23 9.75 11.93
C ILE A 27 7.92 8.82 12.93
N GLU A 28 7.31 7.68 13.22
CA GLU A 28 7.87 6.72 14.15
C GLU A 28 9.17 6.11 13.60
N PRO A 29 10.12 5.76 14.48
CA PRO A 29 11.30 5.00 14.09
C PRO A 29 10.93 3.73 13.32
N PHE A 30 11.85 3.26 12.48
CA PHE A 30 11.70 2.02 11.71
C PHE A 30 10.54 2.05 10.68
N PHE A 31 10.26 3.23 10.11
CA PHE A 31 9.26 3.38 9.06
C PHE A 31 9.51 2.43 7.88
N SER A 32 10.77 2.31 7.45
CA SER A 32 11.15 1.45 6.32
C SER A 32 10.88 -0.03 6.62
N GLU A 33 11.17 -0.49 7.83
CA GLU A 33 10.93 -1.87 8.25
C GLU A 33 9.44 -2.17 8.34
N ARG A 34 8.63 -1.21 8.82
CA ARG A 34 7.17 -1.35 8.83
C ARG A 34 6.58 -1.35 7.42
N LEU A 35 7.15 -0.58 6.48
CA LEU A 35 6.79 -0.63 5.07
C LEU A 35 7.12 -1.99 4.46
N THR A 36 8.33 -2.50 4.68
CA THR A 36 8.74 -3.86 4.26
C THR A 36 7.80 -4.92 4.84
N HIS A 37 7.43 -4.79 6.11
CA HIS A 37 6.50 -5.71 6.76
C HIS A 37 5.08 -5.65 6.17
N ALA A 38 4.59 -4.45 5.82
CA ALA A 38 3.31 -4.28 5.14
C ALA A 38 3.30 -4.97 3.77
N HIS A 39 4.36 -4.76 2.98
CA HIS A 39 4.53 -5.41 1.68
C HIS A 39 4.60 -6.94 1.81
N TYR A 40 5.40 -7.45 2.76
CA TYR A 40 5.55 -8.89 2.99
C TYR A 40 4.24 -9.55 3.44
N THR A 41 3.51 -8.91 4.36
CA THR A 41 2.22 -9.42 4.83
C THR A 41 1.21 -9.48 3.69
N LEU A 42 1.09 -8.41 2.90
CA LEU A 42 0.17 -8.35 1.76
C LEU A 42 0.49 -9.39 0.68
N THR A 43 1.77 -9.54 0.33
CA THR A 43 2.19 -10.53 -0.66
C THR A 43 1.98 -11.95 -0.17
N THR A 44 2.22 -12.23 1.11
CA THR A 44 1.92 -13.53 1.73
C THR A 44 0.42 -13.84 1.63
N GLU A 45 -0.46 -12.92 2.01
CA GLU A 45 -1.91 -13.07 1.88
C GLU A 45 -2.35 -13.37 0.43
N ILE A 46 -1.73 -12.69 -0.54
CA ILE A 46 -1.98 -12.92 -1.97
C ILE A 46 -1.54 -14.32 -2.40
N PHE A 47 -0.36 -14.78 -1.98
CA PHE A 47 0.12 -16.12 -2.28
C PHE A 47 -0.75 -17.19 -1.62
N GLU A 48 -1.24 -16.97 -0.40
CA GLU A 48 -2.19 -17.87 0.25
C GLU A 48 -3.52 -17.95 -0.52
N ILE A 49 -4.03 -16.83 -1.03
CA ILE A 49 -5.19 -16.81 -1.93
C ILE A 49 -4.93 -17.66 -3.17
N ILE A 50 -3.75 -17.56 -3.77
CA ILE A 50 -3.38 -18.31 -4.98
C ILE A 50 -3.24 -19.81 -4.67
N ALA A 51 -2.54 -20.17 -3.59
CA ALA A 51 -2.23 -21.56 -3.25
C ALA A 51 -3.46 -22.35 -2.81
N ASN A 52 -4.39 -21.72 -2.08
CA ASN A 52 -5.47 -22.42 -1.40
C ASN A 52 -6.80 -22.42 -2.17
N ASN A 53 -6.88 -21.79 -3.35
CA ASN A 53 -8.13 -21.65 -4.09
C ASN A 53 -8.03 -22.19 -5.53
N ASN A 54 -9.20 -22.48 -6.13
CA ASN A 54 -9.27 -22.75 -7.56
C ASN A 54 -9.17 -21.45 -8.38
N GLN A 55 -8.85 -21.56 -9.67
CA GLN A 55 -8.60 -20.40 -10.54
C GLN A 55 -9.74 -19.37 -10.53
N LYS A 56 -11.01 -19.81 -10.54
CA LYS A 56 -12.18 -18.91 -10.53
C LYS A 56 -12.28 -18.14 -9.21
N GLN A 57 -12.05 -18.82 -8.09
CA GLN A 57 -12.12 -18.21 -6.76
C GLN A 57 -10.91 -17.30 -6.50
N THR A 58 -9.70 -17.72 -6.89
CA THR A 58 -8.49 -16.89 -6.87
C THR A 58 -8.71 -15.58 -7.62
N ALA A 59 -9.17 -15.64 -8.87
CA ALA A 59 -9.42 -14.43 -9.67
C ALA A 59 -10.42 -13.48 -8.97
N LYS A 60 -11.51 -14.01 -8.42
CA LYS A 60 -12.51 -13.21 -7.70
C LYS A 60 -11.91 -12.53 -6.46
N LEU A 61 -11.09 -13.23 -5.68
CA LEU A 61 -10.46 -12.70 -4.48
C LEU A 61 -9.38 -11.66 -4.82
N LEU A 62 -8.52 -11.95 -5.80
CA LEU A 62 -7.50 -11.00 -6.26
C LEU A 62 -8.13 -9.71 -6.81
N ILE A 63 -9.25 -9.78 -7.54
CA ILE A 63 -9.99 -8.59 -7.98
C ILE A 63 -10.47 -7.76 -6.78
N ARG A 64 -10.93 -8.39 -5.69
CA ARG A 64 -11.35 -7.67 -4.47
C ARG A 64 -10.17 -6.99 -3.79
N VAL A 65 -9.04 -7.71 -3.65
CA VAL A 65 -7.80 -7.15 -3.10
C VAL A 65 -7.36 -5.95 -3.94
N ARG A 66 -7.27 -6.10 -5.26
CA ARG A 66 -6.93 -4.99 -6.18
C ARG A 66 -7.83 -3.78 -5.96
N LYS A 67 -9.15 -3.95 -5.91
CA LYS A 67 -10.09 -2.84 -5.68
C LYS A 67 -9.81 -2.11 -4.36
N LEU A 68 -9.49 -2.86 -3.31
CA LEU A 68 -9.14 -2.29 -2.01
C LEU A 68 -7.83 -1.48 -2.09
N LEU A 69 -6.79 -2.03 -2.71
CA LEU A 69 -5.49 -1.36 -2.84
C LEU A 69 -5.58 -0.10 -3.73
N VAL A 70 -6.30 -0.18 -4.85
CA VAL A 70 -6.54 0.99 -5.73
C VAL A 70 -7.30 2.08 -4.97
N LYS A 71 -8.31 1.71 -4.17
CA LYS A 71 -9.04 2.67 -3.35
C LYS A 71 -8.13 3.32 -2.30
N LEU A 72 -7.26 2.54 -1.66
CA LEU A 72 -6.30 3.06 -0.68
C LEU A 72 -5.34 4.07 -1.33
N ARG A 73 -4.78 3.70 -2.49
CA ARG A 73 -3.94 4.57 -3.31
C ARG A 73 -4.65 5.87 -3.68
N GLN A 74 -5.87 5.80 -4.20
CA GLN A 74 -6.62 6.97 -4.68
C GLN A 74 -7.12 7.86 -3.56
N VAL A 75 -7.66 7.30 -2.48
CA VAL A 75 -8.32 8.09 -1.43
C VAL A 75 -7.32 8.64 -0.42
N LYS A 76 -6.26 7.89 -0.10
CA LYS A 76 -5.27 8.31 0.90
C LYS A 76 -3.95 8.71 0.27
N GLY A 77 -3.44 7.92 -0.67
CA GLY A 77 -2.18 8.23 -1.33
C GLY A 77 -2.23 9.55 -2.11
N VAL A 78 -3.19 9.70 -3.03
CA VAL A 78 -3.32 10.91 -3.84
C VAL A 78 -3.69 12.13 -3.00
N ASP A 79 -4.54 11.98 -1.99
CA ASP A 79 -4.86 13.05 -1.04
C ASP A 79 -3.61 13.58 -0.33
N LEU A 80 -2.73 12.69 0.13
CA LEU A 80 -1.46 13.07 0.75
C LEU A 80 -0.46 13.62 -0.25
N LEU A 81 -0.43 13.13 -1.50
CA LEU A 81 0.37 13.73 -2.56
C LEU A 81 -0.08 15.17 -2.78
N VAL A 82 -1.36 15.44 -3.03
CA VAL A 82 -1.86 16.82 -3.22
C VAL A 82 -1.55 17.70 -2.01
N ARG A 83 -1.71 17.15 -0.80
CA ARG A 83 -1.47 17.89 0.45
C ARG A 83 -0.01 18.31 0.65
N PHE A 84 0.95 17.45 0.31
CA PHE A 84 2.37 17.69 0.55
C PHE A 84 3.15 18.12 -0.71
N ASP A 85 2.58 17.94 -1.90
CA ASP A 85 3.16 18.35 -3.17
C ASP A 85 2.96 19.86 -3.34
N PRO A 86 4.04 20.65 -3.28
CA PRO A 86 3.97 22.09 -3.38
C PRO A 86 3.43 22.57 -4.73
N GLU A 87 3.64 21.83 -5.82
CA GLU A 87 3.16 22.22 -7.17
C GLU A 87 1.65 22.02 -7.31
N LEU A 88 1.06 21.11 -6.53
CA LEU A 88 -0.37 20.82 -6.54
C LEU A 88 -1.18 21.63 -5.51
N THR A 89 -0.51 22.17 -4.48
CA THR A 89 -1.15 23.00 -3.44
C THR A 89 -1.18 24.50 -3.79
N ASP A 90 -0.62 24.92 -4.93
CA ASP A 90 -0.36 26.33 -5.27
C ASP A 90 -1.57 27.06 -5.89
N ILE A 91 -2.71 27.07 -5.17
CA ILE A 91 -3.82 28.03 -5.42
C ILE A 91 -3.88 29.12 -4.33
N GLY A 92 -2.98 29.12 -3.34
CA GLY A 92 -2.92 30.22 -2.37
C GLY A 92 -1.74 30.08 -1.41
N ASP A 93 -0.87 31.07 -1.45
CA ASP A 93 0.21 31.37 -0.51
C ASP A 93 1.38 30.37 -0.44
N ALA A 94 2.36 30.65 -1.31
CA ALA A 94 3.75 30.24 -1.17
C ALA A 94 4.39 30.85 0.09
N ALA A 95 4.00 30.39 1.27
CA ALA A 95 4.70 30.64 2.52
C ALA A 95 5.60 29.43 2.83
N GLU A 96 6.91 29.63 2.71
CA GLU A 96 8.01 28.80 3.25
C GLU A 96 7.62 27.38 3.72
N LYS A 97 7.37 26.46 2.78
CA LYS A 97 7.14 25.05 3.11
C LYS A 97 8.47 24.42 3.52
N GLY A 98 8.61 24.09 4.81
CA GLY A 98 9.84 23.57 5.40
C GLY A 98 10.18 22.13 4.98
N GLU A 99 11.39 21.68 5.32
CA GLU A 99 11.87 20.29 5.16
C GLU A 99 10.88 19.16 5.56
N PRO A 100 9.99 19.31 6.57
CA PRO A 100 9.06 18.27 6.97
C PRO A 100 8.05 17.84 5.89
N ASP A 101 7.59 18.77 5.05
CA ASP A 101 6.60 18.47 4.00
C ASP A 101 7.24 17.70 2.85
N VAL A 102 8.46 18.07 2.46
CA VAL A 102 9.25 17.33 1.46
C VAL A 102 9.61 15.94 1.95
N PHE A 103 9.98 15.80 3.22
CA PHE A 103 10.27 14.49 3.81
C PHE A 103 9.02 13.59 3.81
N ARG A 104 7.87 14.10 4.26
CA ARG A 104 6.60 13.36 4.25
C ARG A 104 6.17 13.00 2.84
N LEU A 105 6.30 13.91 1.88
CA LEU A 105 6.01 13.64 0.46
C LEU A 105 6.84 12.45 -0.07
N LYS A 106 8.15 12.41 0.23
CA LYS A 106 9.00 11.26 -0.13
C LYS A 106 8.50 9.97 0.49
N LEU A 107 8.05 9.98 1.74
CA LEU A 107 7.46 8.79 2.37
C LEU A 107 6.15 8.36 1.70
N VAL A 108 5.28 9.30 1.31
CA VAL A 108 4.07 8.97 0.53
C VAL A 108 4.46 8.24 -0.76
N HIS A 109 5.44 8.75 -1.50
CA HIS A 109 5.91 8.10 -2.72
C HIS A 109 6.45 6.68 -2.48
N LEU A 110 7.22 6.46 -1.41
CA LEU A 110 7.72 5.13 -1.06
C LEU A 110 6.57 4.14 -0.79
N VAL A 111 5.58 4.56 -0.01
CA VAL A 111 4.41 3.72 0.30
C VAL A 111 3.61 3.42 -0.97
N LEU A 112 3.41 4.42 -1.83
CA LEU A 112 2.66 4.24 -3.08
C LEU A 112 3.40 3.35 -4.08
N ALA A 113 4.73 3.46 -4.17
CA ALA A 113 5.52 2.59 -5.04
C ALA A 113 5.38 1.11 -4.65
N GLU A 114 5.39 0.79 -3.35
CA GLU A 114 5.20 -0.59 -2.88
C GLU A 114 3.76 -1.07 -3.09
N LEU A 115 2.75 -0.20 -2.95
CA LEU A 115 1.36 -0.53 -3.30
C LEU A 115 1.21 -0.81 -4.79
N ASP A 116 1.79 0.04 -5.64
CA ASP A 116 1.70 -0.07 -7.11
C ASP A 116 2.34 -1.37 -7.59
N ARG A 117 3.49 -1.79 -7.04
CA ARG A 117 4.09 -3.10 -7.34
C ARG A 117 3.14 -4.27 -7.09
N VAL A 118 2.38 -4.24 -5.99
CA VAL A 118 1.43 -5.31 -5.67
C VAL A 118 0.19 -5.24 -6.57
N ILE A 119 -0.29 -4.02 -6.88
CA ILE A 119 -1.41 -3.82 -7.81
C ILE A 119 -1.05 -4.36 -9.19
N ASP A 120 0.13 -4.02 -9.70
CA ASP A 120 0.63 -4.45 -11.01
C ASP A 120 0.78 -5.97 -11.07
N PHE A 121 1.34 -6.58 -10.01
CA PHE A 121 1.38 -8.04 -9.89
C PHE A 121 -0.01 -8.69 -10.03
N ILE A 122 -1.02 -8.14 -9.35
CA ILE A 122 -2.39 -8.68 -9.42
C ILE A 122 -2.99 -8.50 -10.83
N ILE A 123 -2.70 -7.39 -11.50
CA ILE A 123 -3.16 -7.12 -12.87
C ILE A 123 -2.56 -8.12 -13.85
N ASP A 124 -1.25 -8.35 -13.73
CA ASP A 124 -0.49 -9.19 -14.65
C ASP A 124 -0.58 -10.68 -14.32
N TYR A 125 -1.15 -11.04 -13.18
CA TYR A 125 -1.33 -12.41 -12.77
C TYR A 125 -2.17 -13.20 -13.77
N LYS A 126 -1.50 -14.08 -14.51
CA LYS A 126 -2.12 -15.10 -15.35
C LYS A 126 -2.08 -16.43 -14.60
N PRO A 127 -3.21 -17.15 -14.47
CA PRO A 127 -3.21 -18.47 -13.83
C PRO A 127 -2.26 -19.40 -14.55
N ILE A 128 -1.33 -20.02 -13.83
CA ILE A 128 -0.48 -21.07 -14.40
C ILE A 128 -1.41 -22.24 -14.78
N PRO A 129 -1.31 -22.79 -16.01
CA PRO A 129 -2.04 -24.01 -16.37
C PRO A 129 -1.68 -25.11 -15.37
N ARG A 130 -2.69 -25.76 -14.78
CA ARG A 130 -2.43 -26.88 -13.85
C ARG A 130 -1.71 -27.98 -14.64
N VAL A 131 -0.48 -28.30 -14.25
CA VAL A 131 0.17 -29.53 -14.71
C VAL A 131 -0.70 -30.68 -14.21
N PRO A 132 -1.24 -31.53 -15.10
CA PRO A 132 -2.05 -32.65 -14.66
C PRO A 132 -1.21 -33.51 -13.70
N LYS A 133 -1.72 -33.75 -12.50
CA LYS A 133 -1.12 -34.72 -11.59
C LYS A 133 -1.11 -36.05 -12.33
N LYS A 134 0.07 -36.66 -12.51
CA LYS A 134 0.18 -38.03 -13.04
C LYS A 134 -0.73 -38.90 -12.16
N ILE A 135 -1.70 -39.56 -12.81
CA ILE A 135 -2.58 -40.57 -12.22
C ILE A 135 -1.75 -41.83 -11.99
#